data_AF-A0A7X8XB73-F1
#
_entry.id   AF-A0A7X8XB73-F1
#
_cell.length_a   1.000
_cell.length_b   1.000
_cell.length_c   1.000
_cell.angle_alpha   90.00
_cell.angle_beta   90.00
_cell.angle_gamma   90.00
#
_symmetry.space_group_name_H-M   'P 1'
#
loop_
_entity.id
_entity.type
_entity.pdbx_description
1 polymer ?
#
loop_
_entity_poly.entity_id
_entity_poly.type
_entity_poly.pdbx_seq_one_letter_code
_entity_poly.pdbx_strand_id
1 'polypeptide(L)'
;MNKDTKEDFLIEEKKAKKSKHLTTEEQLRKEKTLRNKRCFISFTINIMLSLGCFFFVMGWQMRFDLMGFANIFSVTFLMMFFIAWIFFVYNKNILSPFLHGMKVFGLMLVGKRTKESYYEYSQKIAQNPIPKYIYVPTFIVSLIYFIPAVILVILASL
;
A
#
# COMPACT_ATOMS: atom_id res chain seq x y z
N MET A 1 -55.85 21.67 38.67
CA MET A 1 -54.56 21.61 39.38
C MET A 1 -53.73 20.51 38.72
N ASN A 2 -52.94 20.86 37.71
CA ASN A 2 -52.27 19.90 36.82
C ASN A 2 -50.75 20.08 36.99
N LYS A 3 -50.09 19.15 37.70
CA LYS A 3 -48.66 19.21 38.04
C LYS A 3 -47.80 18.18 37.31
N ASP A 4 -48.38 17.37 36.42
CA ASP A 4 -47.67 16.21 35.84
C ASP A 4 -47.02 16.42 34.46
N THR A 5 -47.12 17.60 33.86
CA THR A 5 -46.65 17.79 32.46
C THR A 5 -45.30 18.49 32.31
N LYS A 6 -44.60 18.80 33.41
CA LYS A 6 -43.36 19.62 33.36
C LYS A 6 -42.05 18.84 33.57
N GLU A 7 -42.09 17.59 34.03
CA GLU A 7 -40.86 16.83 34.26
C GLU A 7 -40.38 16.05 33.03
N ASP A 8 -41.26 15.59 32.15
CA ASP A 8 -40.87 14.87 30.93
C ASP A 8 -40.20 15.76 29.87
N PHE A 9 -40.57 17.05 29.81
CA PHE A 9 -39.98 18.00 28.86
C PHE A 9 -38.52 18.37 29.19
N LEU A 10 -38.10 18.23 30.46
CA LEU A 10 -36.74 18.56 30.90
C LEU A 10 -35.75 17.40 30.76
N ILE A 11 -36.23 16.19 30.49
CA ILE A 11 -35.39 14.99 30.34
C ILE A 11 -34.97 14.80 28.87
N GLU A 12 -35.80 15.17 27.90
CA GLU A 12 -35.46 15.07 26.48
C GLU A 12 -34.45 16.12 26.00
N GLU A 13 -34.51 17.37 26.52
CA GLU A 13 -33.53 18.41 26.15
C GLU A 13 -32.10 18.08 26.63
N LYS A 14 -31.95 17.34 27.75
CA LYS A 14 -30.62 16.93 28.23
C LYS A 14 -30.02 15.75 27.46
N LYS A 15 -30.83 14.94 26.76
CA LYS A 15 -30.34 13.83 25.93
C LYS A 15 -30.05 14.23 24.48
N ALA A 16 -30.72 15.25 23.94
CA ALA A 16 -30.49 15.73 22.58
C ALA A 16 -29.22 16.61 22.41
N LYS A 17 -28.69 17.18 23.50
CA LYS A 17 -27.47 18.02 23.48
C LYS A 17 -26.17 17.29 23.83
N LYS A 18 -26.12 15.97 23.65
CA LYS A 18 -24.87 15.19 23.60
C LYS A 18 -24.51 14.77 22.17
N SER A 19 -24.94 15.56 21.18
CA SER A 19 -24.18 15.75 19.94
C SER A 19 -22.83 16.33 20.35
N LYS A 20 -21.91 15.43 20.71
CA LYS A 20 -20.52 15.71 20.97
C LYS A 20 -19.97 16.22 19.64
N HIS A 21 -20.06 17.53 19.46
CA HIS A 21 -19.32 18.28 18.46
C HIS A 21 -17.86 18.04 18.83
N LEU A 22 -17.30 16.90 18.40
CA LEU A 22 -15.89 16.66 18.49
C LEU A 22 -15.28 17.82 17.71
N THR A 23 -14.53 18.66 18.42
CA THR A 23 -13.73 19.73 17.84
C THR A 23 -13.00 19.14 16.64
N THR A 24 -12.99 19.83 15.50
CA THR A 24 -12.29 19.42 14.27
C THR A 24 -10.87 18.90 14.58
N GLU A 25 -10.22 19.44 15.61
CA GLU A 25 -8.94 18.96 16.14
C GLU A 25 -8.93 17.53 16.72
N GLU A 26 -9.95 17.10 17.46
CA GLU A 26 -10.04 15.74 18.01
C GLU A 26 -10.27 14.70 16.90
N GLN A 27 -11.04 15.03 15.87
CA GLN A 27 -11.23 14.19 14.69
C GLN A 27 -9.91 14.06 13.91
N LEU A 28 -9.22 15.18 13.67
CA LEU A 28 -7.90 15.19 13.02
C LEU A 28 -6.84 14.40 13.81
N ARG A 29 -6.85 14.44 15.15
CA ARG A 29 -5.93 13.65 15.99
C ARG A 29 -6.21 12.15 15.92
N LYS A 30 -7.49 11.75 15.91
CA LYS A 30 -7.89 10.33 15.74
C LYS A 30 -7.55 9.81 14.34
N GLU A 31 -7.72 10.61 13.31
CA GLU A 31 -7.34 10.23 11.95
C GLU A 31 -5.82 10.13 11.78
N LYS A 32 -5.05 11.08 12.32
CA LYS A 32 -3.58 11.03 12.32
C LYS A 32 -3.05 9.79 13.04
N THR A 33 -3.59 9.44 14.21
CA THR A 33 -3.16 8.25 14.96
C THR A 33 -3.51 6.96 14.24
N LEU A 34 -4.69 6.85 13.62
CA LEU A 34 -5.06 5.70 12.79
C LEU A 34 -4.19 5.58 11.53
N ARG A 35 -3.89 6.71 10.87
CA ARG A 35 -2.99 6.75 9.70
C ARG A 35 -1.58 6.30 10.07
N ASN A 36 -1.06 6.76 11.20
CA ASN A 36 0.26 6.37 11.69
C ASN A 36 0.31 4.87 12.04
N LYS A 37 -0.73 4.34 12.69
CA LYS A 37 -0.85 2.89 12.96
C LYS A 37 -0.85 2.07 11.68
N ARG A 38 -1.62 2.47 10.67
CA ARG A 38 -1.65 1.79 9.36
C ARG A 38 -0.31 1.86 8.64
N CYS A 39 0.36 3.01 8.70
CA CYS A 39 1.70 3.17 8.13
C CYS A 39 2.72 2.27 8.82
N PHE A 40 2.68 2.18 10.15
CA PHE A 40 3.56 1.32 10.93
C PHE A 40 3.32 -0.16 10.61
N ILE A 41 2.07 -0.61 10.59
CA ILE A 41 1.71 -1.99 10.21
C ILE A 41 2.18 -2.29 8.79
N SER A 42 1.94 -1.39 7.84
CA SER A 42 2.40 -1.57 6.45
C SER A 42 3.92 -1.64 6.35
N PHE A 43 4.64 -0.83 7.14
CA PHE A 43 6.09 -0.87 7.21
C PHE A 43 6.60 -2.21 7.77
N THR A 44 6.01 -2.70 8.87
CA THR A 44 6.34 -4.02 9.45
C THR A 44 6.10 -5.16 8.46
N ILE A 45 4.97 -5.15 7.73
CA ILE A 45 4.68 -6.15 6.70
C ILE A 45 5.72 -6.11 5.58
N ASN A 46 6.12 -4.91 5.13
CA ASN A 46 7.14 -4.76 4.09
C ASN A 46 8.50 -5.30 4.54
N ILE A 47 8.88 -5.11 5.81
CA ILE A 47 10.11 -5.70 6.37
C ILE A 47 10.01 -7.22 6.42
N MET A 48 8.88 -7.78 6.87
CA MET A 48 8.71 -9.24 6.89
C MET A 48 8.77 -9.83 5.49
N LEU A 49 8.13 -9.17 4.51
CA LEU A 49 8.19 -9.58 3.11
C LEU A 49 9.61 -9.50 2.55
N SER A 50 10.35 -8.41 2.84
CA SER A 50 11.72 -8.24 2.34
C SER A 50 12.69 -9.24 2.95
N LEU A 51 12.55 -9.55 4.24
CA LEU A 51 13.30 -10.62 4.89
C LEU A 51 12.95 -11.98 4.28
N GLY A 52 11.68 -12.25 4.03
CA GLY A 52 11.24 -13.47 3.33
C GLY A 52 11.89 -13.61 1.95
N CYS A 53 11.88 -12.56 1.13
CA CYS A 53 12.58 -12.52 -0.15
C CYS A 53 14.10 -12.73 0.01
N PHE A 54 14.72 -12.07 0.98
CA PHE A 54 16.15 -12.18 1.25
C PHE A 54 16.56 -13.63 1.57
N PHE A 55 15.87 -14.28 2.51
CA PHE A 55 16.14 -15.67 2.87
C PHE A 55 15.81 -16.64 1.74
N PHE A 56 14.77 -16.37 0.96
CA PHE A 56 14.44 -17.15 -0.23
C PHE A 56 15.57 -17.13 -1.25
N VAL A 57 16.11 -15.94 -1.58
CA VAL A 57 17.23 -15.81 -2.53
C VAL A 57 18.50 -16.44 -1.96
N MET A 58 18.77 -16.25 -0.67
CA MET A 58 19.91 -16.87 0.02
C MET A 58 19.85 -18.40 -0.06
N GLY A 59 18.68 -19.00 0.22
CA GLY A 59 18.46 -20.43 0.13
C GLY A 59 18.44 -20.98 -1.30
N TRP A 60 18.05 -20.16 -2.28
CA TRP A 60 18.09 -20.54 -3.69
C TRP A 60 19.52 -20.53 -4.25
N GLN A 61 20.31 -19.52 -3.91
CA GLN A 61 21.65 -19.35 -4.44
C GLN A 61 22.67 -20.29 -3.78
N MET A 62 22.49 -20.65 -2.50
CA MET A 62 23.39 -21.52 -1.72
C MET A 62 24.87 -21.12 -1.81
N ARG A 63 25.16 -19.82 -1.97
CA ARG A 63 26.52 -19.28 -2.05
C ARG A 63 26.69 -18.17 -1.01
N PHE A 64 27.73 -18.30 -0.20
CA PHE A 64 28.05 -17.39 0.90
C PHE A 64 29.36 -16.62 0.68
N ASP A 65 29.78 -16.49 -0.58
CA ASP A 65 30.89 -15.63 -0.99
C ASP A 65 30.45 -14.16 -1.08
N LEU A 66 31.41 -13.24 -1.18
CA LEU A 66 31.14 -11.80 -1.25
C LEU A 66 30.21 -11.44 -2.43
N MET A 67 30.46 -12.07 -3.58
CA MET A 67 29.60 -11.99 -4.77
C MET A 67 28.21 -12.61 -4.53
N GLY A 68 28.16 -13.66 -3.70
CA GLY A 68 26.94 -14.27 -3.21
C GLY A 68 26.03 -13.27 -2.51
N PHE A 69 26.57 -12.59 -1.50
CA PHE A 69 25.85 -11.53 -0.79
C PHE A 69 25.48 -10.36 -1.71
N ALA A 70 26.38 -9.91 -2.59
CA ALA A 70 26.07 -8.86 -3.56
C ALA A 70 24.84 -9.20 -4.42
N ASN A 71 24.74 -10.45 -4.89
CA ASN A 71 23.58 -10.94 -5.64
C ASN A 71 22.31 -11.00 -4.78
N ILE A 72 22.39 -11.51 -3.55
CA ILE A 72 21.23 -11.60 -2.65
C ILE A 72 20.63 -10.21 -2.40
N PHE A 73 21.48 -9.23 -2.05
CA PHE A 73 21.05 -7.85 -1.84
C PHE A 73 20.47 -7.22 -3.11
N SER A 74 21.12 -7.43 -4.26
CA SER A 74 20.66 -6.91 -5.55
C SER A 74 19.31 -7.46 -5.99
N VAL A 75 19.12 -8.78 -5.90
CA VAL A 75 17.85 -9.42 -6.27
C VAL A 75 16.73 -9.02 -5.31
N THR A 76 17.01 -8.97 -4.00
CA THR A 76 16.03 -8.53 -3.00
C THR A 76 15.62 -7.08 -3.23
N PHE A 77 16.59 -6.20 -3.52
CA PHE A 77 16.34 -4.82 -3.91
C PHE A 77 15.44 -4.76 -5.15
N LEU A 78 15.80 -5.44 -6.24
CA LEU A 78 15.06 -5.42 -7.49
C LEU A 78 13.63 -5.90 -7.29
N MET A 79 13.41 -7.01 -6.57
CA MET A 79 12.06 -7.50 -6.28
C MET A 79 11.22 -6.46 -5.54
N MET A 80 11.74 -5.92 -4.42
CA MET A 80 11.01 -4.94 -3.62
C MET A 80 10.75 -3.64 -4.40
N PHE A 81 11.74 -3.18 -5.17
CA PHE A 81 11.63 -2.00 -6.01
C PHE A 81 10.56 -2.19 -7.09
N PHE A 82 10.56 -3.31 -7.81
CA PHE A 82 9.56 -3.57 -8.85
C PHE A 82 8.15 -3.72 -8.29
N ILE A 83 7.99 -4.33 -7.12
CA ILE A 83 6.68 -4.38 -6.43
C ILE A 83 6.17 -2.95 -6.15
N ALA A 84 7.02 -2.09 -5.57
CA ALA A 84 6.66 -0.70 -5.29
C ALA A 84 6.37 0.09 -6.58
N TRP A 85 7.18 -0.13 -7.61
CA TRP A 85 7.06 0.48 -8.92
C TRP A 85 5.74 0.12 -9.61
N ILE A 86 5.34 -1.16 -9.59
CA ILE A 86 4.07 -1.61 -10.16
C ILE A 86 2.90 -0.88 -9.50
N PHE A 87 2.88 -0.77 -8.16
CA PHE A 87 1.82 -0.03 -7.46
C PHE A 87 1.81 1.46 -7.81
N PHE A 88 2.99 2.07 -7.94
CA PHE A 88 3.12 3.47 -8.34
C PHE A 88 2.60 3.72 -9.76
N VAL A 89 3.00 2.86 -10.69
CA VAL A 89 2.62 2.91 -12.11
C VAL A 89 1.13 2.64 -12.30
N TYR A 90 0.56 1.69 -11.55
CA TYR A 90 -0.88 1.42 -11.50
C TYR A 90 -1.66 2.67 -11.10
N ASN A 91 -1.24 3.34 -10.03
CA ASN A 91 -1.88 4.59 -9.56
C ASN A 91 -1.82 5.73 -10.58
N LYS A 92 -0.84 5.71 -11.49
CA LYS A 92 -0.69 6.71 -12.55
C LYS A 92 -1.40 6.33 -13.85
N ASN A 93 -2.09 5.19 -13.90
CA ASN A 93 -2.72 4.66 -15.10
C ASN A 93 -1.77 4.48 -16.30
N ILE A 94 -0.44 4.45 -16.09
CA ILE A 94 0.54 4.41 -17.18
C ILE A 94 0.46 3.08 -17.94
N LEU A 95 0.30 1.96 -17.23
CA LEU A 95 0.14 0.63 -17.83
C LEU A 95 -1.33 0.25 -18.08
N SER A 96 -2.27 1.12 -17.77
CA SER A 96 -3.71 0.85 -17.91
C SER A 96 -4.12 0.48 -19.34
N PRO A 97 -3.67 1.18 -20.40
CA PRO A 97 -3.97 0.80 -21.78
C PRO A 97 -3.44 -0.59 -22.14
N PHE A 98 -2.22 -0.91 -21.71
CA PHE A 98 -1.58 -2.19 -22.00
C PHE A 98 -2.29 -3.34 -21.29
N LEU A 99 -2.58 -3.20 -19.99
CA LEU A 99 -3.29 -4.22 -19.20
C LEU A 99 -4.72 -4.44 -19.70
N HIS A 100 -5.44 -3.37 -20.03
CA HIS A 100 -6.77 -3.47 -20.62
C HIS A 100 -6.71 -4.13 -22.00
N GLY A 101 -5.76 -3.75 -22.85
CA GLY A 101 -5.53 -4.36 -24.16
C GLY A 101 -5.24 -5.86 -24.07
N MET A 102 -4.34 -6.29 -23.17
CA MET A 102 -4.06 -7.71 -22.95
C MET A 102 -5.29 -8.46 -22.44
N LYS A 103 -6.09 -7.85 -21.56
CA LYS A 103 -7.34 -8.45 -21.06
C LYS A 103 -8.37 -8.63 -22.16
N VAL A 104 -8.56 -7.62 -23.02
CA VAL A 104 -9.45 -7.69 -24.19
C VAL A 104 -8.98 -8.75 -25.16
N PHE A 105 -7.69 -8.78 -25.48
CA PHE A 105 -7.07 -9.77 -26.37
C PHE A 105 -7.25 -11.19 -25.85
N GLY A 106 -6.94 -11.44 -24.57
CA GLY A 106 -7.13 -12.75 -23.94
C GLY A 106 -8.59 -13.18 -23.89
N LEU A 107 -9.52 -12.27 -23.61
CA LEU A 107 -10.95 -12.57 -23.65
C LEU A 107 -11.43 -12.87 -25.07
N MET A 108 -10.88 -12.20 -26.09
CA MET A 108 -11.17 -12.46 -27.49
C MET A 108 -10.75 -13.88 -27.91
N LEU A 109 -9.60 -14.38 -27.42
CA LEU A 109 -9.18 -15.77 -27.65
C LEU A 109 -10.16 -16.80 -27.07
N VAL A 110 -10.88 -16.44 -25.99
CA VAL A 110 -11.90 -17.28 -25.35
C VAL A 110 -13.32 -16.96 -25.88
N GLY A 111 -13.44 -16.07 -26.88
CA GLY A 111 -14.72 -15.66 -27.47
C GLY A 111 -15.61 -14.81 -26.54
N LYS A 112 -15.04 -14.21 -25.48
CA LYS A 112 -15.76 -13.38 -24.51
C LYS A 112 -15.49 -11.90 -24.75
N ARG A 113 -16.49 -11.05 -24.49
CA ARG A 113 -16.36 -9.58 -24.54
C ARG A 113 -16.07 -9.02 -23.15
N THR A 114 -15.25 -7.96 -23.08
CA THR A 114 -15.07 -7.19 -21.84
C THR A 114 -16.35 -6.44 -21.48
N LYS A 115 -16.79 -6.58 -20.22
CA LYS A 115 -17.96 -5.87 -19.68
C LYS A 115 -17.72 -4.37 -19.49
N GLU A 116 -16.46 -3.96 -19.35
CA GLU A 116 -16.07 -2.59 -19.00
C GLU A 116 -15.28 -1.96 -20.15
N SER A 117 -15.61 -0.70 -20.44
CA SER A 117 -14.84 0.12 -21.37
C SER A 117 -13.48 0.52 -20.77
N TYR A 118 -12.52 0.90 -21.62
CA TYR A 118 -11.23 1.42 -21.14
C TYR A 118 -11.43 2.66 -20.25
N TYR A 119 -12.37 3.53 -20.62
CA TYR A 119 -12.70 4.72 -19.84
C TYR A 119 -13.17 4.37 -18.44
N GLU A 120 -14.13 3.44 -18.31
CA GLU A 120 -14.61 2.95 -17.01
C GLU A 120 -13.49 2.31 -16.18
N TYR A 121 -12.63 1.51 -16.82
CA TYR A 121 -11.49 0.89 -16.16
C TYR A 121 -10.52 1.94 -15.59
N SER A 122 -10.17 2.96 -16.38
CA SER A 122 -9.27 4.04 -15.95
C SER A 122 -9.88 4.91 -14.83
N GLN A 123 -11.19 5.18 -14.88
CA GLN A 123 -11.92 5.90 -13.85
C GLN A 123 -11.95 5.13 -12.52
N LYS A 124 -12.16 3.80 -12.56
CA LYS A 124 -12.15 2.98 -11.34
C LYS A 124 -10.83 3.07 -10.60
N ILE A 125 -9.71 3.08 -11.33
CA ILE A 125 -8.37 3.23 -10.76
C ILE A 125 -8.18 4.63 -10.16
N ALA A 126 -8.66 5.67 -10.84
CA ALA A 126 -8.59 7.05 -10.35
C ALA A 126 -9.45 7.28 -9.09
N GLN A 127 -10.62 6.62 -8.99
CA GLN A 127 -11.52 6.72 -7.84
C GLN A 127 -11.00 5.92 -6.63
N ASN A 128 -10.33 4.79 -6.86
CA ASN A 128 -9.80 3.92 -5.82
C ASN A 128 -8.30 3.66 -6.00
N PRO A 129 -7.46 4.70 -5.81
CA PRO A 129 -6.01 4.53 -5.91
C PRO A 129 -5.48 3.69 -4.76
N ILE A 130 -4.40 2.94 -5.02
CA ILE A 130 -3.68 2.21 -3.99
C ILE A 130 -3.12 3.24 -2.99
N PRO A 131 -3.42 3.12 -1.69
CA PRO A 131 -3.00 4.10 -0.71
C PRO A 131 -1.47 4.27 -0.65
N LYS A 132 -1.00 5.51 -0.52
CA LYS A 132 0.43 5.86 -0.49
C LYS A 132 1.21 5.15 0.61
N TYR A 133 0.58 4.90 1.75
CA TYR A 133 1.20 4.20 2.88
C TYR A 133 1.52 2.73 2.58
N ILE A 134 1.04 2.16 1.47
CA ILE A 134 1.39 0.80 1.06
C ILE A 134 2.72 0.80 0.32
N TYR A 135 2.83 1.57 -0.76
CA TYR A 135 3.97 1.48 -1.68
C TYR A 135 5.13 2.42 -1.33
N VAL A 136 4.91 3.54 -0.62
CA VAL A 136 6.00 4.44 -0.19
C VAL A 136 6.94 3.74 0.80
N PRO A 137 6.45 3.03 1.83
CA PRO A 137 7.29 2.19 2.68
C PRO A 137 8.05 1.11 1.91
N THR A 138 7.44 0.49 0.89
CA THR A 138 8.10 -0.50 0.04
C THR A 138 9.29 0.10 -0.70
N PHE A 139 9.17 1.32 -1.25
CA PHE A 139 10.29 2.04 -1.83
C PHE A 139 11.40 2.30 -0.81
N ILE A 140 11.05 2.79 0.38
CA ILE A 140 12.03 3.06 1.44
C ILE A 140 12.78 1.77 1.82
N VAL A 141 12.07 0.67 2.04
CA VAL A 141 12.68 -0.63 2.33
C VAL A 141 13.58 -1.09 1.18
N SER A 142 13.15 -0.94 -0.08
CA SER A 142 14.00 -1.29 -1.23
C SER A 142 15.33 -0.51 -1.23
N LEU A 143 15.30 0.79 -0.91
CA LEU A 143 16.51 1.62 -0.86
C LEU A 143 17.48 1.19 0.25
N ILE A 144 16.97 0.64 1.35
CA ILE A 144 17.81 0.08 2.42
C ILE A 144 18.63 -1.11 1.90
N TYR A 145 18.09 -1.93 0.98
CA TYR A 145 18.84 -3.02 0.35
C TYR A 145 19.75 -2.54 -0.79
N PHE A 146 19.41 -1.43 -1.43
CA PHE A 146 20.21 -0.85 -2.51
C PHE A 146 21.59 -0.41 -2.06
N ILE A 147 21.70 0.26 -0.90
CA ILE A 147 22.99 0.80 -0.42
C ILE A 147 24.01 -0.34 -0.18
N PRO A 148 23.70 -1.40 0.59
CA PRO A 148 24.60 -2.54 0.75
C PRO A 148 24.86 -3.28 -0.57
N ALA A 149 23.86 -3.40 -1.46
CA ALA A 149 24.04 -4.04 -2.77
C ALA A 149 25.16 -3.34 -3.56
N VAL A 150 25.08 -2.01 -3.69
CA VAL A 150 26.08 -1.23 -4.43
C VAL A 150 27.47 -1.35 -3.81
N ILE A 151 27.57 -1.22 -2.48
CA ILE A 151 28.85 -1.35 -1.78
C ILE A 151 29.48 -2.73 -2.01
N LEU A 152 28.69 -3.80 -1.86
CA LEU A 152 29.17 -5.17 -2.03
C LEU A 152 29.56 -5.47 -3.48
N VAL A 153 28.81 -4.98 -4.47
CA VAL A 153 29.16 -5.14 -5.88
C VAL A 153 30.50 -4.47 -6.19
N ILE A 154 30.72 -3.24 -5.70
CA ILE A 154 32.00 -2.54 -5.89
C ILE A 154 33.14 -3.34 -5.26
N LEU A 155 32.98 -3.76 -4.00
CA LEU A 155 34.00 -4.53 -3.28
C LEU A 155 34.28 -5.90 -3.90
N ALA A 156 33.27 -6.57 -4.46
CA ALA A 156 33.43 -7.85 -5.13
C ALA A 156 34.04 -7.73 -6.54
N SER A 157 34.03 -6.52 -7.11
CA SER A 157 34.59 -6.23 -8.44
C SER A 157 36.04 -5.72 -8.43
N LEU A 158 36.57 -5.41 -7.24
CA LEU A 158 37.96 -5.03 -6.98
C LEU A 158 38.82 -6.28 -6.74
#